data_AF-A0A1G2G1G7-F1
#
_entry.id   AF-A0A1G2G1G7-F1
#
_cell.length_a   1.000
_cell.length_b   1.000
_cell.length_c   1.000
_cell.angle_alpha   90.00
_cell.angle_beta   90.00
_cell.angle_gamma   90.00
#
_symmetry.space_group_name_H-M   'P 1'
#
loop_
_entity.id
_entity.type
_entity.pdbx_description
1 polymer ?
#
loop_
_entity_poly.entity_id
_entity_poly.type
_entity_poly.pdbx_seq_one_letter_code
_entity_poly.pdbx_strand_id
1 'polypeptide(L)'
;METATLVNFKQKFNTPPPVWFKDVKEEAYKKITTAPFAEACRRGDKESIKKLIVGLWPFVDVFPRLVGQKYMYLFTNPRLYFRHGPLNMLSLASNTVVFLRSIASDEKSHRLLWLDSGSAVGLEYPENYAPISPQTQVWKDGVANETEPSEMLFGYVAIEIIAESVSKDLIHSDIFKSTLGEKGMKWFLVHTIDHGDISHENLELQLALAFHRKHDENISEIAARKIMKVVDDFLASANACV
;
A
#
# COMPACT_ATOMS: atom_id res chain seq x y z
N MET A 1 38.32 -10.99 -7.66
CA MET A 1 37.42 -10.83 -6.51
C MET A 1 36.79 -9.45 -6.64
N GLU A 2 35.75 -9.36 -7.46
CA GLU A 2 35.08 -8.09 -7.78
C GLU A 2 34.22 -7.68 -6.58
N THR A 3 34.72 -6.71 -5.85
CA THR A 3 34.00 -6.04 -4.76
C THR A 3 32.74 -5.41 -5.32
N ALA A 4 31.60 -5.83 -4.77
CA ALA A 4 30.26 -5.34 -5.05
C ALA A 4 30.24 -3.88 -5.51
N THR A 5 30.01 -3.69 -6.81
CA THR A 5 29.85 -2.40 -7.45
C THR A 5 28.72 -1.64 -6.76
N LEU A 6 29.14 -0.56 -6.10
CA LEU A 6 28.32 0.48 -5.48
C LEU A 6 27.40 1.09 -6.53
N VAL A 7 26.12 0.78 -6.47
CA VAL A 7 25.10 1.68 -7.03
C VAL A 7 24.59 2.49 -5.85
N ASN A 8 24.86 3.80 -5.87
CA ASN A 8 24.39 4.75 -4.87
C ASN A 8 22.85 4.66 -4.81
N PHE A 9 22.25 4.67 -3.62
CA PHE A 9 20.79 4.71 -3.47
C PHE A 9 20.20 5.88 -4.27
N LYS A 10 20.89 7.02 -4.34
CA LYS A 10 20.57 8.16 -5.22
C LYS A 10 20.48 7.79 -6.71
N GLN A 11 21.32 6.87 -7.20
CA GLN A 11 21.26 6.38 -8.59
C GLN A 11 20.07 5.43 -8.78
N LYS A 12 19.79 4.53 -7.83
CA LYS A 12 18.60 3.65 -7.88
C LYS A 12 17.29 4.44 -7.76
N PHE A 13 17.27 5.45 -6.89
CA PHE A 13 16.16 6.38 -6.66
C PHE A 13 15.82 7.21 -7.90
N ASN A 14 16.82 7.51 -8.74
CA ASN A 14 16.64 8.18 -10.03
C ASN A 14 16.48 7.20 -11.20
N THR A 15 16.49 5.88 -10.96
CA THR A 15 16.23 4.89 -12.01
C THR A 15 14.71 4.74 -12.11
N PRO A 16 14.13 4.85 -13.33
CA PRO A 16 12.71 4.62 -13.51
C PRO A 16 12.32 3.22 -13.00
N PRO A 17 11.06 3.02 -12.59
CA PRO A 17 10.57 1.71 -12.23
C PRO A 17 10.90 0.68 -13.33
N PRO A 18 11.24 -0.56 -12.97
CA PRO A 18 11.51 -1.60 -13.96
C PRO A 18 10.33 -1.77 -14.90
N VAL A 19 10.58 -2.09 -16.18
CA VAL A 19 9.52 -2.22 -17.19
C VAL A 19 8.44 -3.23 -16.77
N TRP A 20 8.85 -4.36 -16.18
CA TRP A 20 7.93 -5.40 -15.69
C TRP A 20 6.97 -4.90 -14.61
N PHE A 21 7.33 -3.84 -13.86
CA PHE A 21 6.48 -3.30 -12.80
C PHE A 21 5.21 -2.68 -13.37
N LYS A 22 5.30 -2.08 -14.56
CA LYS A 22 4.15 -1.55 -15.28
C LYS A 22 3.12 -2.65 -15.56
N ASP A 23 3.57 -3.82 -16.01
CA ASP A 23 2.69 -4.95 -16.30
C ASP A 23 1.96 -5.44 -15.03
N VAL A 24 2.66 -5.49 -13.90
CA VAL A 24 2.07 -5.82 -12.59
C VAL A 24 0.99 -4.80 -12.18
N LYS A 25 1.25 -3.50 -12.37
CA LYS A 25 0.27 -2.45 -12.09
C LYS A 25 -0.96 -2.56 -12.98
N GLU A 26 -0.77 -2.80 -14.28
CA GLU A 26 -1.87 -2.94 -15.23
C GLU A 26 -2.74 -4.17 -14.91
N GLU A 27 -2.11 -5.30 -14.53
CA GLU A 27 -2.83 -6.49 -14.08
C GLU A 27 -3.63 -6.23 -12.81
N ALA A 28 -3.00 -5.65 -11.79
CA ALA A 28 -3.66 -5.31 -10.52
C ALA A 28 -4.82 -4.34 -10.74
N TYR A 29 -4.61 -3.27 -11.51
CA TYR A 29 -5.65 -2.31 -11.86
C TYR A 29 -6.84 -3.00 -12.53
N LYS A 30 -6.58 -3.85 -13.53
CA LYS A 30 -7.65 -4.61 -14.21
C LYS A 30 -8.42 -5.49 -13.23
N LYS A 31 -7.75 -6.26 -12.36
CA LYS A 31 -8.42 -7.12 -11.39
C LYS A 31 -9.28 -6.31 -10.41
N ILE A 32 -8.74 -5.20 -9.89
CA ILE A 32 -9.41 -4.34 -8.92
C ILE A 32 -10.64 -3.69 -9.53
N THR A 33 -10.51 -3.07 -10.70
CA THR A 33 -11.61 -2.33 -11.34
C THR A 33 -12.72 -3.24 -11.88
N THR A 34 -12.41 -4.50 -12.21
CA THR A 34 -13.42 -5.47 -12.67
C THR A 34 -14.04 -6.31 -11.55
N ALA A 35 -13.63 -6.10 -10.30
CA ALA A 35 -14.15 -6.86 -9.17
C ALA A 35 -15.59 -6.47 -8.80
N PRO A 36 -16.37 -7.41 -8.21
CA PRO A 36 -17.74 -7.16 -7.75
C PRO A 36 -17.88 -5.93 -6.84
N PHE A 37 -16.95 -5.73 -5.89
CA PHE A 37 -17.03 -4.59 -4.97
C PHE A 37 -16.92 -3.24 -5.70
N ALA A 38 -16.06 -3.17 -6.73
CA ALA A 38 -15.85 -1.95 -7.50
C ALA A 38 -17.11 -1.60 -8.30
N GLU A 39 -17.77 -2.60 -8.88
CA GLU A 39 -19.05 -2.41 -9.57
C GLU A 39 -20.16 -1.92 -8.62
N ALA A 40 -20.27 -2.51 -7.43
CA ALA A 40 -21.24 -2.06 -6.41
C ALA A 40 -20.99 -0.59 -6.02
N CYS A 41 -19.72 -0.22 -5.81
CA CYS A 41 -19.33 1.16 -5.54
C CYS A 41 -19.67 2.10 -6.70
N ARG A 42 -19.34 1.75 -7.95
CA ARG A 42 -19.65 2.58 -9.13
C ARG A 42 -21.14 2.85 -9.29
N ARG A 43 -22.00 1.89 -8.93
CA ARG A 43 -23.46 2.04 -8.92
C ARG A 43 -23.99 2.84 -7.73
N GLY A 44 -23.11 3.26 -6.81
CA GLY A 44 -23.47 3.98 -5.60
C GLY A 44 -24.27 3.15 -4.61
N ASP A 45 -24.10 1.83 -4.60
CA ASP A 45 -24.75 0.97 -3.61
C ASP A 45 -24.25 1.32 -2.20
N LYS A 46 -25.06 2.12 -1.50
CA LYS A 46 -24.71 2.69 -0.20
C LYS A 46 -24.50 1.62 0.86
N GLU A 47 -25.23 0.52 0.82
CA GLU A 47 -25.08 -0.55 1.82
C GLU A 47 -23.80 -1.36 1.56
N SER A 48 -23.47 -1.63 0.31
CA SER A 48 -22.18 -2.21 -0.06
C SER A 48 -21.00 -1.30 0.33
N ILE A 49 -21.10 0.01 0.08
CA ILE A 49 -20.09 0.99 0.47
C ILE A 49 -19.89 1.03 2.00
N LYS A 50 -20.98 1.04 2.78
CA LYS A 50 -20.91 0.95 4.25
C LYS A 50 -20.18 -0.31 4.71
N LYS A 51 -20.57 -1.47 4.17
CA LYS A 51 -19.95 -2.75 4.52
C LYS A 51 -18.46 -2.78 4.18
N LEU A 52 -18.06 -2.20 3.04
CA LEU A 52 -16.65 -2.07 2.66
C LEU A 52 -15.87 -1.17 3.62
N ILE A 53 -16.42 0.00 3.96
CA ILE A 53 -15.78 0.94 4.89
C ILE A 53 -15.54 0.29 6.26
N VAL A 54 -16.54 -0.41 6.79
CA VAL A 54 -16.43 -1.12 8.08
C VAL A 54 -15.55 -2.36 7.95
N GLY A 55 -15.75 -3.16 6.91
CA GLY A 55 -15.07 -4.43 6.71
C GLY A 55 -13.57 -4.28 6.54
N LEU A 56 -13.12 -3.25 5.82
CA LEU A 56 -11.69 -2.99 5.60
C LEU A 56 -11.03 -2.15 6.70
N TRP A 57 -11.83 -1.53 7.57
CA TRP A 57 -11.34 -0.67 8.66
C TRP A 57 -10.25 -1.31 9.53
N PRO A 58 -10.32 -2.59 9.93
CA PRO A 58 -9.29 -3.19 10.77
C PRO A 58 -7.89 -3.17 10.16
N PHE A 59 -7.78 -3.18 8.82
CA PHE A 59 -6.52 -2.98 8.13
C PHE A 59 -6.12 -1.50 8.15
N VAL A 60 -7.03 -0.62 7.72
CA VAL A 60 -6.81 0.84 7.64
C VAL A 60 -6.41 1.44 9.01
N ASP A 61 -6.99 0.96 10.11
CA ASP A 61 -6.67 1.42 11.46
C ASP A 61 -5.23 1.09 11.89
N VAL A 62 -4.74 -0.10 11.53
CA VAL A 62 -3.45 -0.61 12.00
C VAL A 62 -2.31 -0.23 11.07
N PHE A 63 -2.56 -0.03 9.78
CA PHE A 63 -1.55 0.20 8.76
C PHE A 63 -0.57 1.33 9.10
N PRO A 64 -0.99 2.53 9.56
CA PRO A 64 -0.06 3.60 9.91
C PRO A 64 0.92 3.22 11.03
N ARG A 65 0.48 2.39 11.98
CA ARG A 65 1.33 1.86 13.05
C ARG A 65 2.31 0.81 12.51
N LEU A 66 1.85 -0.07 11.63
CA LEU A 66 2.69 -1.10 11.00
C LEU A 66 3.83 -0.46 10.21
N VAL A 67 3.50 0.48 9.33
CA VAL A 67 4.47 1.22 8.50
C VAL A 67 5.53 1.88 9.37
N GLY A 68 5.12 2.64 10.39
CA GLY A 68 6.06 3.29 11.31
C GLY A 68 6.97 2.32 12.05
N GLN A 69 6.43 1.21 12.58
CA GLN A 69 7.21 0.19 13.30
C GLN A 69 8.21 -0.53 12.39
N LYS A 70 7.78 -0.91 11.18
CA LYS A 70 8.59 -1.67 10.24
C LYS A 70 9.69 -0.82 9.63
N TYR A 71 9.42 0.44 9.31
CA TYR A 71 10.47 1.37 8.89
C TYR A 71 11.50 1.60 9.99
N MET A 72 11.09 1.76 11.25
CA MET A 72 12.04 1.82 12.37
C MET A 72 12.90 0.56 12.44
N TYR A 73 12.30 -0.63 12.31
CA TYR A 73 13.01 -1.90 12.29
C TYR A 73 14.10 -1.97 11.20
N LEU A 74 13.87 -1.39 10.01
CA LEU A 74 14.89 -1.35 8.94
C LEU A 74 16.17 -0.65 9.38
N PHE A 75 16.09 0.38 10.24
CA PHE A 75 17.25 1.17 10.66
C PHE A 75 17.79 0.83 12.04
N THR A 76 17.03 0.13 12.88
CA THR A 76 17.46 -0.23 14.23
C THR A 76 17.86 -1.70 14.38
N ASN A 77 17.58 -2.56 13.40
CA ASN A 77 17.95 -3.97 13.50
C ASN A 77 19.43 -4.20 13.13
N PRO A 78 20.29 -4.60 14.08
CA PRO A 78 21.71 -4.82 13.82
C PRO A 78 21.97 -5.93 12.79
N ARG A 79 21.07 -6.91 12.65
CA ARG A 79 21.20 -7.98 11.64
C ARG A 79 21.22 -7.43 10.21
N LEU A 80 20.51 -6.34 9.94
CA LEU A 80 20.52 -5.69 8.63
C LEU A 80 21.85 -5.00 8.35
N TYR A 81 22.48 -4.40 9.37
CA TYR A 81 23.81 -3.82 9.26
C TYR A 81 24.88 -4.88 9.03
N PHE A 82 24.79 -6.03 9.70
CA PHE A 82 25.68 -7.16 9.43
C PHE A 82 25.49 -7.73 8.02
N ARG A 83 24.25 -7.83 7.54
CA ARG A 83 23.91 -8.42 6.23
C ARG A 83 24.25 -7.49 5.05
N HIS A 84 23.99 -6.20 5.17
CA HIS A 84 24.11 -5.24 4.07
C HIS A 84 25.29 -4.28 4.20
N GLY A 85 25.97 -4.27 5.35
CA GLY A 85 27.13 -3.42 5.64
C GLY A 85 26.73 -2.06 6.22
N PRO A 86 27.48 -1.53 7.21
CA PRO A 86 27.09 -0.33 7.95
C PRO A 86 27.05 0.94 7.10
N LEU A 87 27.99 1.12 6.17
CA LEU A 87 28.01 2.29 5.27
C LEU A 87 26.79 2.33 4.33
N ASN A 88 26.34 1.16 3.87
CA ASN A 88 25.16 1.06 3.01
C ASN A 88 23.87 1.38 3.78
N MET A 89 23.75 0.87 5.01
CA MET A 89 22.60 1.17 5.87
C MET A 89 22.55 2.66 6.29
N LEU A 90 23.69 3.28 6.57
CA LEU A 90 23.76 4.72 6.86
C LEU A 90 23.38 5.58 5.66
N SER A 91 23.86 5.22 4.46
CA SER A 91 23.47 5.89 3.22
C SER A 91 21.97 5.78 2.97
N LEU A 92 21.37 4.60 3.19
CA LEU A 92 19.92 4.39 3.11
C LEU A 92 19.16 5.30 4.08
N ALA A 93 19.58 5.33 5.35
CA ALA A 93 18.92 6.15 6.38
C ALA A 93 18.93 7.64 6.03
N SER A 94 20.07 8.16 5.55
CA SER A 94 20.19 9.58 5.20
C SER A 94 19.24 10.02 4.08
N ASN A 95 18.95 9.14 3.11
CA ASN A 95 18.14 9.47 1.94
C ASN A 95 16.65 9.14 2.11
N THR A 96 16.27 8.32 3.10
CA THR A 96 14.90 7.80 3.22
C THR A 96 14.20 8.21 4.51
N VAL A 97 14.91 8.54 5.60
CA VAL A 97 14.28 8.86 6.89
C VAL A 97 13.29 10.04 6.81
N VAL A 98 13.56 11.06 6.00
CA VAL A 98 12.63 12.19 5.80
C VAL A 98 11.36 11.73 5.09
N PHE A 99 11.51 10.97 4.00
CA PHE A 99 10.37 10.43 3.23
C PHE A 99 9.52 9.45 4.06
N LEU A 100 10.16 8.54 4.78
CA LEU A 100 9.47 7.55 5.60
C LEU A 100 8.68 8.19 6.76
N ARG A 101 9.15 9.35 7.26
CA ARG A 101 8.40 10.16 8.22
C ARG A 101 7.19 10.84 7.58
N SER A 102 7.30 11.29 6.32
CA SER A 102 6.16 11.81 5.56
C SER A 102 5.09 10.72 5.39
N ILE A 103 5.48 9.55 4.89
CA ILE A 103 4.56 8.41 4.68
C ILE A 103 3.80 8.09 5.97
N ALA A 104 4.50 7.96 7.10
CA ALA A 104 3.84 7.66 8.37
C ALA A 104 2.87 8.78 8.85
N SER A 105 3.06 10.03 8.41
CA SER A 105 2.15 11.14 8.65
C SER A 105 0.95 11.11 7.70
N ASP A 106 1.20 10.80 6.43
CA ASP A 106 0.20 10.70 5.38
C ASP A 106 -0.76 9.54 5.69
N GLU A 107 -0.26 8.39 6.10
CA GLU A 107 -1.08 7.24 6.50
C GLU A 107 -1.98 7.52 7.71
N LYS A 108 -1.51 8.32 8.68
CA LYS A 108 -2.37 8.77 9.78
C LYS A 108 -3.51 9.66 9.28
N SER A 109 -3.23 10.49 8.29
CA SER A 109 -4.23 11.35 7.67
C SER A 109 -5.22 10.50 6.85
N HIS A 110 -4.74 9.51 6.09
CA HIS A 110 -5.57 8.57 5.34
C HIS A 110 -6.54 7.81 6.24
N ARG A 111 -6.10 7.37 7.43
CA ARG A 111 -6.99 6.76 8.43
C ARG A 111 -8.16 7.68 8.81
N LEU A 112 -7.92 8.99 8.98
CA LEU A 112 -8.98 9.95 9.30
C LEU A 112 -9.91 10.20 8.11
N LEU A 113 -9.34 10.30 6.90
CA LEU A 113 -10.13 10.47 5.67
C LEU A 113 -11.04 9.25 5.41
N TRP A 114 -10.62 8.04 5.79
CA TRP A 114 -11.46 6.85 5.70
C TRP A 114 -12.67 6.92 6.63
N LEU A 115 -12.50 7.46 7.85
CA LEU A 115 -13.61 7.71 8.76
C LEU A 115 -14.57 8.77 8.20
N ASP A 116 -14.04 9.81 7.56
CA ASP A 116 -14.85 10.81 6.87
C ASP A 116 -15.69 10.19 5.74
N SER A 117 -15.16 9.23 4.99
CA SER A 117 -15.93 8.42 4.03
C SER A 117 -17.06 7.65 4.73
N GLY A 118 -16.79 7.08 5.91
CA GLY A 118 -17.81 6.40 6.71
C GLY A 118 -18.92 7.32 7.18
N SER A 119 -18.57 8.47 7.73
CA SER A 119 -19.55 9.48 8.15
C SER A 119 -20.43 9.96 7.00
N ALA A 120 -19.88 10.07 5.78
CA ALA A 120 -20.67 10.46 4.60
C ALA A 120 -21.80 9.47 4.27
N VAL A 121 -21.63 8.18 4.60
CA VAL A 121 -22.67 7.16 4.42
C VAL A 121 -23.49 6.88 5.68
N GLY A 122 -23.27 7.67 6.75
CA GLY A 122 -24.00 7.58 8.01
C GLY A 122 -23.45 6.54 8.98
N LEU A 123 -22.14 6.29 8.96
CA LEU A 123 -21.45 5.50 9.97
C LEU A 123 -20.85 6.39 11.06
N GLU A 124 -21.00 5.96 12.31
CA GLU A 124 -20.45 6.54 13.51
C GLU A 124 -19.32 5.64 14.05
N TYR A 125 -18.19 6.26 14.37
CA TYR A 125 -17.04 5.59 14.98
C TYR A 125 -17.00 5.93 16.47
N PRO A 126 -16.84 4.93 17.38
CA PRO A 126 -16.52 3.53 17.11
C PRO A 126 -17.72 2.58 16.90
N GLU A 127 -18.96 3.06 17.05
CA GLU A 127 -20.17 2.24 17.22
C GLU A 127 -20.43 1.27 16.07
N ASN A 128 -20.23 1.70 14.83
CA ASN A 128 -20.48 0.88 13.65
C ASN A 128 -19.27 0.05 13.21
N TYR A 129 -18.12 0.22 13.84
CA TYR A 129 -16.86 -0.40 13.45
C TYR A 129 -16.57 -1.63 14.33
N ALA A 130 -17.34 -2.71 14.11
CA ALA A 130 -17.27 -3.99 14.83
C ALA A 130 -16.96 -5.19 13.90
N PRO A 131 -16.71 -6.40 14.44
CA PRO A 131 -15.42 -7.11 14.36
C PRO A 131 -14.96 -7.53 12.96
N ILE A 132 -13.64 -7.75 12.85
CA ILE A 132 -12.92 -8.10 11.63
C ILE A 132 -13.46 -9.37 10.96
N SER A 133 -13.68 -9.31 9.64
CA SER A 133 -13.99 -10.51 8.86
C SER A 133 -12.77 -11.44 8.78
N PRO A 134 -12.95 -12.76 8.62
CA PRO A 134 -11.83 -13.67 8.41
C PRO A 134 -10.93 -13.27 7.23
N GLN A 135 -11.51 -12.81 6.13
CA GLN A 135 -10.78 -12.40 4.93
C GLN A 135 -9.95 -11.14 5.20
N THR A 136 -10.51 -10.15 5.90
CA THR A 136 -9.76 -8.95 6.30
C THR A 136 -8.63 -9.30 7.28
N GLN A 137 -8.86 -10.26 8.18
CA GLN A 137 -7.82 -10.74 9.10
C GLN A 137 -6.67 -11.40 8.34
N VAL A 138 -6.97 -12.25 7.34
CA VAL A 138 -5.95 -12.87 6.48
C VAL A 138 -5.14 -11.81 5.73
N TRP A 139 -5.80 -10.84 5.09
CA TRP A 139 -5.12 -9.75 4.39
C TRP A 139 -4.22 -8.94 5.33
N LYS A 140 -4.76 -8.52 6.47
CA LYS A 140 -4.02 -7.78 7.50
C LYS A 140 -2.80 -8.55 8.02
N ASP A 141 -2.97 -9.83 8.34
CA ASP A 141 -1.90 -10.66 8.87
C ASP A 141 -0.82 -10.96 7.82
N GLY A 142 -1.23 -11.15 6.56
CA GLY A 142 -0.30 -11.34 5.44
C GLY A 142 0.67 -10.16 5.28
N VAL A 143 0.20 -8.94 5.50
CA VAL A 143 1.04 -7.72 5.48
C VAL A 143 1.80 -7.54 6.79
N ALA A 144 1.15 -7.70 7.94
CA ALA A 144 1.74 -7.41 9.25
C ALA A 144 2.86 -8.39 9.65
N ASN A 145 2.69 -9.67 9.31
CA ASN A 145 3.59 -10.74 9.75
C ASN A 145 4.80 -10.95 8.83
N GLU A 146 4.89 -10.23 7.71
CA GLU A 146 6.07 -10.30 6.86
C GLU A 146 7.30 -9.70 7.55
N THR A 147 8.41 -10.44 7.54
CA THR A 147 9.64 -10.06 8.25
C THR A 147 10.86 -9.95 7.35
N GLU A 148 10.84 -10.55 6.16
CA GLU A 148 11.89 -10.34 5.18
C GLU A 148 11.71 -8.94 4.55
N PRO A 149 12.70 -8.03 4.68
CA PRO A 149 12.52 -6.63 4.32
C PRO A 149 12.03 -6.40 2.88
N SER A 150 12.58 -7.12 1.90
CA SER A 150 12.17 -6.95 0.50
C SER A 150 10.71 -7.36 0.28
N GLU A 151 10.28 -8.48 0.87
CA GLU A 151 8.90 -8.96 0.72
C GLU A 151 7.90 -8.07 1.44
N MET A 152 8.28 -7.56 2.60
CA MET A 152 7.47 -6.61 3.36
C MET A 152 7.23 -5.33 2.54
N LEU A 153 8.27 -4.78 1.92
CA LEU A 153 8.18 -3.59 1.09
C LEU A 153 7.39 -3.83 -0.20
N PHE A 154 7.53 -4.99 -0.85
CA PHE A 154 6.63 -5.38 -1.94
C PHE A 154 5.17 -5.47 -1.48
N GLY A 155 4.93 -5.87 -0.23
CA GLY A 155 3.61 -5.82 0.37
C GLY A 155 3.04 -4.40 0.45
N TYR A 156 3.87 -3.41 0.82
CA TYR A 156 3.42 -2.01 0.89
C TYR A 156 3.21 -1.39 -0.49
N VAL A 157 4.08 -1.70 -1.46
CA VAL A 157 3.86 -1.38 -2.88
C VAL A 157 2.48 -1.85 -3.35
N ALA A 158 2.07 -3.06 -2.95
CA ALA A 158 0.74 -3.56 -3.28
C ALA A 158 -0.39 -2.74 -2.65
N ILE A 159 -0.22 -2.24 -1.42
CA ILE A 159 -1.21 -1.39 -0.74
C ILE A 159 -1.39 -0.06 -1.48
N GLU A 160 -0.29 0.56 -1.91
CA GLU A 160 -0.32 1.78 -2.73
C GLU A 160 -1.01 1.53 -4.08
N ILE A 161 -0.67 0.42 -4.77
CA ILE A 161 -1.35 0.01 -6.02
C ILE A 161 -2.86 -0.16 -5.80
N ILE A 162 -3.27 -0.79 -4.69
CA ILE A 162 -4.68 -0.97 -4.35
C ILE A 162 -5.36 0.38 -4.17
N ALA A 163 -4.80 1.25 -3.32
CA ALA A 163 -5.40 2.53 -3.00
C ALA A 163 -5.49 3.44 -4.24
N GLU A 164 -4.43 3.50 -5.05
CA GLU A 164 -4.41 4.23 -6.31
C GLU A 164 -5.44 3.67 -7.31
N SER A 165 -5.50 2.35 -7.49
CA SER A 165 -6.38 1.71 -8.48
C SER A 165 -7.85 1.89 -8.13
N VAL A 166 -8.23 1.65 -6.87
CA VAL A 166 -9.59 1.88 -6.38
C VAL A 166 -9.96 3.34 -6.56
N SER A 167 -9.04 4.25 -6.22
CA SER A 167 -9.32 5.67 -6.30
C SER A 167 -9.48 6.15 -7.74
N LYS A 168 -8.56 5.79 -8.63
CA LYS A 168 -8.63 6.13 -10.06
C LYS A 168 -9.92 5.66 -10.71
N ASP A 169 -10.39 4.46 -10.37
CA ASP A 169 -11.65 3.95 -10.89
C ASP A 169 -12.85 4.74 -10.38
N LEU A 170 -12.94 4.91 -9.05
CA LEU A 170 -14.16 5.40 -8.41
C LEU A 170 -14.35 6.92 -8.49
N ILE A 171 -13.26 7.71 -8.61
CA ILE A 171 -13.38 9.18 -8.76
C ILE A 171 -14.10 9.59 -10.06
N HIS A 172 -14.17 8.70 -11.05
CA HIS A 172 -14.86 8.95 -12.31
C HIS A 172 -16.34 8.58 -12.28
N SER A 173 -16.84 7.90 -11.23
CA SER A 173 -18.27 7.63 -11.07
C SER A 173 -18.99 8.82 -10.42
N ASP A 174 -19.86 9.48 -11.18
CA ASP A 174 -20.72 10.56 -10.65
C ASP A 174 -21.66 10.08 -9.55
N ILE A 175 -22.16 8.85 -9.65
CA ILE A 175 -23.06 8.28 -8.64
C ILE A 175 -22.28 8.03 -7.35
N PHE A 176 -21.08 7.44 -7.43
CA PHE A 176 -20.23 7.22 -6.26
C PHE A 176 -19.86 8.54 -5.56
N LYS A 177 -19.44 9.55 -6.34
CA LYS A 177 -19.18 10.90 -5.83
C LYS A 177 -20.39 11.51 -5.14
N SER A 178 -21.58 11.37 -5.72
CA SER A 178 -22.81 11.86 -5.11
C SER A 178 -23.15 11.15 -3.80
N THR A 179 -22.83 9.86 -3.68
CA THR A 179 -23.08 9.07 -2.47
C THR A 179 -22.17 9.47 -1.31
N LEU A 180 -20.90 9.77 -1.59
CA LEU A 180 -19.92 10.16 -0.55
C LEU A 180 -19.83 11.67 -0.31
N GLY A 181 -20.29 12.48 -1.27
CA GLY A 181 -20.13 13.93 -1.24
C GLY A 181 -18.65 14.37 -1.20
N GLU A 182 -18.43 15.68 -1.13
CA GLU A 182 -17.07 16.23 -1.15
C GLU A 182 -16.20 15.72 0.00
N LYS A 183 -16.77 15.64 1.22
CA LYS A 183 -16.04 15.23 2.41
C LYS A 183 -15.61 13.75 2.35
N GLY A 184 -16.52 12.85 1.97
CA GLY A 184 -16.21 11.41 1.88
C GLY A 184 -15.34 11.05 0.69
N MET A 185 -15.25 11.90 -0.34
CA MET A 185 -14.38 11.66 -1.49
C MET A 185 -12.89 11.92 -1.21
N LYS A 186 -12.54 12.62 -0.12
CA LYS A 186 -11.16 13.06 0.14
C LYS A 186 -10.16 11.91 0.19
N TRP A 187 -10.52 10.76 0.79
CA TRP A 187 -9.63 9.59 0.81
C TRP A 187 -9.26 9.14 -0.60
N PHE A 188 -10.23 9.09 -1.53
CA PHE A 188 -9.97 8.68 -2.90
C PHE A 188 -9.17 9.73 -3.66
N LEU A 189 -9.49 11.01 -3.47
CA LEU A 189 -8.80 12.09 -4.17
C LEU A 189 -7.30 12.13 -3.83
N VAL A 190 -6.92 11.99 -2.56
CA VAL A 190 -5.49 12.06 -2.17
C VAL A 190 -4.63 10.97 -2.80
N HIS A 191 -5.17 9.77 -3.03
CA HIS A 191 -4.46 8.67 -3.70
C HIS A 191 -4.41 8.80 -5.24
N THR A 192 -4.91 9.90 -5.80
CA THR A 192 -4.81 10.21 -7.25
C THR A 192 -3.98 11.45 -7.55
N ILE A 193 -3.52 12.16 -6.53
CA ILE A 193 -2.67 13.33 -6.70
C ILE A 193 -1.26 12.87 -7.07
N ASP A 194 -0.72 13.43 -8.16
CA ASP A 194 0.68 13.26 -8.50
C ASP A 194 1.54 14.12 -7.57
N HIS A 195 2.30 13.48 -6.70
CA HIS A 195 3.16 14.15 -5.72
C HIS A 195 4.50 14.65 -6.32
N GLY A 196 4.71 14.52 -7.63
CA GLY A 196 5.79 15.18 -8.38
C GLY A 196 7.20 14.59 -8.18
N ASP A 197 7.69 14.55 -6.94
CA ASP A 197 9.11 14.33 -6.66
C ASP A 197 9.49 12.90 -6.28
N ILE A 198 8.54 12.04 -5.84
CA ILE A 198 8.56 10.55 -5.84
C ILE A 198 7.32 10.00 -5.13
N SER A 199 6.59 9.08 -5.76
CA SER A 199 5.45 8.40 -5.13
C SER A 199 5.91 7.43 -4.03
N HIS A 200 5.05 7.21 -3.02
CA HIS A 200 5.28 6.22 -1.96
C HIS A 200 5.60 4.84 -2.56
N GLU A 201 4.78 4.41 -3.53
CA GLU A 201 4.96 3.18 -4.29
C GLU A 201 6.37 3.05 -4.88
N ASN A 202 6.88 4.09 -5.54
CA ASN A 202 8.20 4.06 -6.17
C ASN A 202 9.31 3.98 -5.13
N LEU A 203 9.19 4.73 -4.01
CA LEU A 203 10.16 4.65 -2.92
C LEU A 203 10.21 3.23 -2.35
N GLU A 204 9.06 2.64 -2.05
CA GLU A 204 8.95 1.32 -1.46
C GLU A 204 9.44 0.23 -2.41
N LEU A 205 9.15 0.36 -3.70
CA LEU A 205 9.70 -0.50 -4.74
C LEU A 205 11.23 -0.45 -4.76
N GLN A 206 11.81 0.76 -4.80
CA GLN A 206 13.27 0.92 -4.81
C GLN A 206 13.93 0.37 -3.54
N LEU A 207 13.28 0.56 -2.38
CA LEU A 207 13.70 -0.05 -1.12
C LEU A 207 13.62 -1.58 -1.19
N ALA A 208 12.53 -2.15 -1.73
CA ALA A 208 12.37 -3.59 -1.86
C ALA A 208 13.48 -4.21 -2.71
N LEU A 209 13.77 -3.59 -3.86
CA LEU A 209 14.84 -3.97 -4.77
C LEU A 209 16.24 -3.79 -4.14
N ALA A 210 16.40 -2.82 -3.24
CA ALA A 210 17.66 -2.60 -2.52
C ALA A 210 17.92 -3.65 -1.44
N PHE A 211 16.88 -4.11 -0.74
CA PHE A 211 16.99 -5.15 0.29
C PHE A 211 17.02 -6.58 -0.25
N HIS A 212 16.63 -6.78 -1.51
CA HIS A 212 16.62 -8.10 -2.14
C HIS A 212 18.03 -8.70 -2.26
N ARG A 213 18.13 -10.03 -2.15
CA ARG A 213 19.42 -10.73 -2.24
C ARG A 213 19.84 -10.85 -3.71
N LYS A 214 21.08 -10.46 -4.03
CA LYS A 214 21.63 -10.47 -5.40
C LYS A 214 21.68 -11.86 -6.10
N HIS A 215 21.44 -12.96 -5.38
CA HIS A 215 21.56 -14.31 -5.93
C HIS A 215 20.24 -14.91 -6.43
N ASP A 216 19.12 -14.21 -6.25
CA ASP A 216 17.83 -14.62 -6.79
C ASP A 216 17.68 -13.99 -8.19
N GLU A 217 17.93 -14.79 -9.23
CA GLU A 217 17.85 -14.36 -10.65
C GLU A 217 16.42 -14.01 -11.10
N ASN A 218 15.43 -14.03 -10.20
CA ASN A 218 14.02 -13.89 -10.54
C ASN A 218 13.24 -12.89 -9.67
N ILE A 219 13.88 -11.77 -9.35
CA ILE A 219 13.27 -10.71 -8.54
C ILE A 219 11.92 -10.22 -9.10
N SER A 220 11.74 -10.21 -10.42
CA SER A 220 10.50 -9.80 -11.07
C SER A 220 9.35 -10.76 -10.76
N GLU A 221 9.55 -12.08 -10.85
CA GLU A 221 8.49 -13.04 -10.50
C GLU A 221 8.22 -13.05 -9.00
N ILE A 222 9.25 -12.90 -8.16
CA ILE A 222 9.07 -12.80 -6.70
C ILE A 222 8.24 -11.56 -6.35
N ALA A 223 8.59 -10.40 -6.92
CA ALA A 223 7.88 -9.15 -6.72
C ALA A 223 6.42 -9.27 -7.20
N ALA A 224 6.22 -9.71 -8.44
CA ALA A 224 4.89 -9.88 -9.03
C ALA A 224 4.03 -10.81 -8.18
N ARG A 225 4.54 -11.99 -7.82
CA ARG A 225 3.84 -12.95 -6.97
C ARG A 225 3.49 -12.37 -5.60
N LYS A 226 4.41 -11.63 -4.97
CA LYS A 226 4.16 -11.03 -3.65
C LYS A 226 3.11 -9.92 -3.72
N ILE A 227 3.24 -9.03 -4.70
CA ILE A 227 2.31 -7.92 -4.92
C ILE A 227 0.91 -8.48 -5.22
N MET A 228 0.82 -9.38 -6.21
CA MET A 228 -0.46 -9.94 -6.63
C MET A 228 -1.11 -10.77 -5.53
N LYS A 229 -0.33 -11.45 -4.67
CA LYS A 229 -0.90 -12.12 -3.50
C LYS A 229 -1.61 -11.12 -2.56
N VAL A 230 -1.00 -9.98 -2.26
CA VAL A 230 -1.63 -8.96 -1.40
C VAL A 230 -2.86 -8.35 -2.07
N VAL A 231 -2.82 -8.13 -3.39
CA VAL A 231 -3.98 -7.72 -4.19
C VAL A 231 -5.10 -8.75 -4.10
N ASP A 232 -4.80 -10.04 -4.28
CA ASP A 232 -5.81 -11.11 -4.23
C ASP A 232 -6.41 -11.26 -2.81
N ASP A 233 -5.59 -11.12 -1.76
CA ASP A 233 -6.07 -11.12 -0.36
C ASP A 233 -6.97 -9.90 -0.07
N PHE A 234 -6.64 -8.72 -0.59
CA PHE A 234 -7.50 -7.54 -0.55
C PHE A 234 -8.82 -7.79 -1.28
N LEU A 235 -8.78 -8.33 -2.50
CA LEU A 235 -9.97 -8.62 -3.30
C LEU A 235 -10.90 -9.61 -2.59
N ALA A 236 -10.34 -10.64 -1.95
CA ALA A 236 -11.12 -11.57 -1.14
C ALA A 236 -11.82 -10.85 0.03
N SER A 237 -11.12 -9.92 0.68
CA SER A 237 -11.69 -9.10 1.76
C SER A 237 -12.78 -8.15 1.26
N ALA A 238 -12.52 -7.40 0.19
CA ALA A 238 -13.46 -6.41 -0.35
C ALA A 238 -14.72 -7.08 -0.94
N ASN A 239 -14.55 -8.19 -1.67
CA ASN A 239 -15.69 -8.90 -2.25
C ASN A 239 -16.54 -9.62 -1.19
N ALA A 240 -15.98 -9.97 -0.03
CA ALA A 240 -16.77 -10.50 1.09
C ALA A 240 -17.70 -9.45 1.71
N CYS A 241 -17.51 -8.16 1.40
CA CYS A 241 -18.34 -7.07 1.89
C CYS A 241 -19.55 -6.76 0.99
N VAL A 242 -19.63 -7.32 -0.22
CA VAL A 242 -20.68 -7.01 -1.20
C VAL A 242 -21.55 -8.20 -1.55
#